data_AF-A0A2E7UZQ7-F1
#
_entry.id   AF-A0A2E7UZQ7-F1
#
_cell.length_a   1.000
_cell.length_b   1.000
_cell.length_c   1.000
_cell.angle_alpha   90.00
_cell.angle_beta   90.00
_cell.angle_gamma   90.00
#
_symmetry.space_group_name_H-M   'P 1'
#
loop_
_entity.id
_entity.type
_entity.pdbx_description
1 polymer ?
#
loop_
_entity_poly.entity_id
_entity_poly.type
_entity_poly.pdbx_seq_one_letter_code
_entity_poly.pdbx_strand_id
1 'polypeptide(L)'
;MTCEPDYLVLGISALSVWGGTLASVEDLRQRMKDRAGCDIGVTTAVDGVREALKLHGIKKKISIVEPYYKTIEPKMEGIFGELGYDIVKYKHLQGKSPNTYCHLTDEEIVDAFRQIDDPSVECLVQFGANLPGARIADEAERWLGKPVISINVVTYWHALRSFGIKDQFRGFTSLFSKF
;
A
#
# COMPACT_ATOMS: atom_id res chain seq x y z
N MET A 1 19.49 -13.51 13.43
CA MET A 1 19.58 -12.12 13.97
C MET A 1 19.42 -12.22 15.48
N THR A 2 20.18 -11.49 16.33
CA THR A 2 20.13 -11.70 17.81
C THR A 2 18.77 -11.43 18.44
N CYS A 3 17.92 -10.61 17.81
CA CYS A 3 16.56 -10.35 18.29
C CYS A 3 15.53 -11.43 17.90
N GLU A 4 15.92 -12.46 17.14
CA GLU A 4 15.09 -13.63 16.80
C GLU A 4 13.62 -13.30 16.43
N PRO A 5 13.38 -12.48 15.38
CA PRO A 5 12.02 -12.09 15.03
C PRO A 5 11.24 -13.24 14.39
N ASP A 6 9.97 -13.41 14.77
CA ASP A 6 9.07 -14.41 14.15
C ASP A 6 8.56 -13.97 12.76
N TYR A 7 8.53 -12.67 12.51
CA TYR A 7 8.00 -12.09 11.27
C TYR A 7 8.66 -10.74 10.96
N LEU A 8 8.91 -10.47 9.67
CA LEU A 8 9.40 -9.17 9.22
C LEU A 8 8.36 -8.40 8.43
N VAL A 9 8.22 -7.13 8.77
CA VAL A 9 7.39 -6.17 8.05
C VAL A 9 8.29 -5.12 7.43
N LEU A 10 8.28 -5.00 6.11
CA LEU A 10 9.08 -3.99 5.43
C LEU A 10 8.38 -2.63 5.51
N GLY A 11 8.79 -1.79 6.46
CA GLY A 11 8.26 -0.43 6.70
C GLY A 11 8.61 0.62 5.63
N ILE A 12 9.00 0.20 4.43
CA ILE A 12 9.31 1.07 3.29
C ILE A 12 8.60 0.55 2.04
N SER A 13 7.71 1.36 1.47
CA SER A 13 6.92 0.93 0.31
C SER A 13 7.66 1.09 -1.02
N ALA A 14 8.49 2.13 -1.18
CA ALA A 14 9.18 2.43 -2.43
C ALA A 14 10.06 1.26 -2.92
N LEU A 15 10.78 0.58 -2.00
CA LEU A 15 11.63 -0.56 -2.36
C LEU A 15 10.85 -1.72 -2.97
N SER A 16 9.59 -1.91 -2.57
CA SER A 16 8.74 -2.96 -3.10
C SER A 16 8.21 -2.68 -4.51
N VAL A 17 8.40 -1.48 -5.06
CA VAL A 17 7.99 -1.17 -6.44
C VAL A 17 9.15 -0.76 -7.32
N TRP A 18 10.30 -0.34 -6.77
CA TRP A 18 11.40 0.26 -7.52
C TRP A 18 11.95 -0.60 -8.67
N GLY A 19 11.96 -1.93 -8.49
CA GLY A 19 12.36 -2.87 -9.54
C GLY A 19 11.37 -2.95 -10.70
N GLY A 20 10.10 -2.64 -10.48
CA GLY A 20 9.05 -2.52 -11.49
C GLY A 20 8.41 -3.83 -11.93
N THR A 21 8.77 -4.97 -11.33
CA THR A 21 8.23 -6.31 -11.67
C THR A 21 7.99 -7.13 -10.40
N LEU A 22 7.05 -8.08 -10.41
CA LEU A 22 6.82 -8.94 -9.24
C LEU A 22 8.03 -9.81 -8.92
N ALA A 23 8.82 -10.18 -9.93
CA ALA A 23 10.10 -10.85 -9.72
C ALA A 23 11.03 -10.02 -8.82
N SER A 24 11.11 -8.70 -9.03
CA SER A 24 11.93 -7.84 -8.17
C SER A 24 11.44 -7.75 -6.72
N VAL A 25 10.13 -7.93 -6.50
CA VAL A 25 9.53 -8.02 -5.16
C VAL A 25 9.92 -9.35 -4.49
N GLU A 26 9.87 -10.44 -5.23
CA GLU A 26 10.30 -11.77 -4.76
C GLU A 26 11.79 -11.76 -4.39
N ASP A 27 12.64 -11.20 -5.26
CA ASP A 27 14.08 -11.08 -5.01
C ASP A 27 14.36 -10.25 -3.75
N LEU A 28 13.62 -9.15 -3.54
CA LEU A 28 13.70 -8.37 -2.31
C LEU A 28 13.30 -9.21 -1.09
N ARG A 29 12.19 -9.95 -1.17
CA ARG A 29 11.70 -10.80 -0.09
C ARG A 29 12.71 -11.88 0.26
N GLN A 30 13.27 -12.56 -0.75
CA GLN A 30 14.25 -13.62 -0.54
C GLN A 30 15.51 -13.10 0.14
N ARG A 31 16.06 -11.96 -0.32
CA ARG A 31 17.21 -11.31 0.34
C ARG A 31 16.94 -10.95 1.80
N MET A 32 15.72 -10.55 2.14
CA MET A 32 15.34 -10.28 3.53
C MET A 32 15.33 -11.56 4.38
N LYS A 33 14.74 -12.65 3.85
CA LYS A 33 14.74 -13.96 4.53
C LYS A 33 16.14 -14.48 4.77
N ASP A 34 16.98 -14.47 3.74
CA ASP A 34 18.38 -14.94 3.82
C ASP A 34 19.15 -14.19 4.90
N ARG A 35 18.90 -12.88 5.06
CA ARG A 35 19.60 -12.05 6.03
C ARG A 35 19.14 -12.26 7.47
N ALA A 36 17.87 -12.59 7.65
CA ALA A 36 17.23 -12.66 8.95
C ALA A 36 17.35 -14.03 9.63
N GLY A 37 17.55 -15.07 8.83
CA GLY A 37 17.51 -16.47 9.23
C GLY A 37 16.34 -17.12 8.48
N CYS A 38 16.66 -18.05 7.57
CA CYS A 38 15.67 -18.75 6.76
C CYS A 38 14.53 -19.29 7.65
N ASP A 39 13.30 -19.30 7.12
CA ASP A 39 12.04 -19.72 7.79
C ASP A 39 11.22 -18.66 8.52
N ILE A 40 11.47 -17.36 8.30
CA ILE A 40 10.57 -16.30 8.78
C ILE A 40 9.66 -15.74 7.69
N GLY A 41 8.45 -15.36 8.10
CA GLY A 41 7.50 -14.65 7.23
C GLY A 41 7.99 -13.23 6.93
N VAL A 42 7.74 -12.75 5.71
CA VAL A 42 8.10 -11.39 5.30
C VAL A 42 6.93 -10.78 4.52
N THR A 43 6.44 -9.63 4.97
CA THR A 43 5.45 -8.83 4.25
C THR A 43 6.11 -7.61 3.61
N THR A 44 5.83 -7.43 2.32
CA THR A 44 6.07 -6.17 1.61
C THR A 44 4.75 -5.41 1.39
N ALA A 45 4.85 -4.13 1.07
CA ALA A 45 3.71 -3.29 0.69
C ALA A 45 2.90 -3.88 -0.48
N VAL A 46 3.57 -4.41 -1.52
CA VAL A 46 2.91 -5.02 -2.68
C VAL A 46 2.12 -6.28 -2.30
N ASP A 47 2.63 -7.08 -1.35
CA ASP A 47 1.91 -8.27 -0.87
C ASP A 47 0.56 -7.90 -0.25
N GLY A 48 0.58 -6.91 0.64
CA GLY A 48 -0.64 -6.40 1.27
C GLY A 48 -1.61 -5.84 0.25
N VAL A 49 -1.15 -4.96 -0.65
CA VAL A 49 -2.03 -4.35 -1.66
C VAL A 49 -2.64 -5.41 -2.58
N ARG A 50 -1.85 -6.39 -3.05
CA ARG A 50 -2.35 -7.50 -3.87
C ARG A 50 -3.49 -8.25 -3.18
N GLU A 51 -3.32 -8.57 -1.91
CA GLU A 51 -4.34 -9.33 -1.17
C GLU A 51 -5.59 -8.48 -0.88
N ALA A 52 -5.40 -7.21 -0.50
CA ALA A 52 -6.50 -6.28 -0.28
C ALA A 52 -7.35 -6.08 -1.54
N LEU A 53 -6.73 -5.88 -2.71
CA LEU A 53 -7.47 -5.72 -3.97
C LEU A 53 -8.30 -6.96 -4.30
N LYS A 54 -7.78 -8.17 -4.03
CA LYS A 54 -8.52 -9.43 -4.21
C LYS A 54 -9.71 -9.54 -3.25
N LEU A 55 -9.50 -9.27 -1.96
CA LEU A 55 -10.55 -9.35 -0.93
C LEU A 55 -11.68 -8.34 -1.18
N HIS A 56 -11.35 -7.17 -1.71
CA HIS A 56 -12.32 -6.17 -2.14
C HIS A 56 -13.01 -6.50 -3.46
N GLY A 57 -12.60 -7.58 -4.14
CA GLY A 57 -13.18 -8.00 -5.41
C GLY A 57 -12.91 -7.04 -6.58
N ILE A 58 -11.88 -6.19 -6.46
CA ILE A 58 -11.50 -5.20 -7.47
C ILE A 58 -11.13 -5.90 -8.76
N LYS A 59 -11.70 -5.46 -9.88
CA LYS A 59 -11.55 -6.14 -11.17
C LYS A 59 -10.33 -5.66 -11.94
N LYS A 60 -10.16 -4.33 -12.05
CA LYS A 60 -9.12 -3.78 -12.91
C LYS A 60 -8.67 -2.37 -12.56
N LYS A 61 -9.58 -1.42 -12.35
CA LYS A 61 -9.26 0.01 -12.37
C LYS A 61 -8.99 0.55 -10.98
N ILE A 62 -7.76 1.01 -10.77
CA ILE A 62 -7.33 1.64 -9.52
C ILE A 62 -6.77 3.04 -9.78
N SER A 63 -6.82 3.87 -8.75
CA SER A 63 -6.13 5.16 -8.73
C SER A 63 -5.11 5.22 -7.61
N ILE A 64 -4.01 5.94 -7.81
CA ILE A 64 -2.93 6.02 -6.83
C ILE A 64 -2.63 7.46 -6.41
N VAL A 65 -2.57 7.71 -5.10
CA VAL A 65 -1.94 8.92 -4.53
C VAL A 65 -0.62 8.51 -3.90
N GLU A 66 0.44 9.25 -4.21
CA GLU A 66 1.80 8.88 -3.82
C GLU A 66 2.71 10.13 -3.70
N PRO A 67 3.79 10.08 -2.90
CA PRO A 67 4.58 11.27 -2.57
C PRO A 67 5.72 11.61 -3.55
N TYR A 68 5.97 10.74 -4.52
CA TYR A 68 7.05 10.78 -5.47
C TYR A 68 6.72 11.68 -6.68
N TYR A 69 7.51 11.50 -7.74
CA TYR A 69 7.37 12.17 -9.02
C TYR A 69 6.93 11.17 -10.08
N LYS A 70 6.53 11.69 -11.24
CA LYS A 70 6.10 10.91 -12.41
C LYS A 70 7.06 9.79 -12.84
N THR A 71 8.34 9.89 -12.48
CA THR A 71 9.34 8.84 -12.73
C THR A 71 9.01 7.49 -12.07
N ILE A 72 8.12 7.45 -11.09
CA ILE A 72 7.66 6.19 -10.47
C ILE A 72 6.61 5.45 -11.30
N GLU A 73 5.88 6.13 -12.21
CA GLU A 73 4.76 5.53 -12.94
C GLU A 73 5.13 4.22 -13.64
N PRO A 74 6.22 4.12 -14.44
CA PRO A 74 6.53 2.87 -15.14
C PRO A 74 6.81 1.70 -14.19
N LYS A 75 7.25 2.01 -12.95
CA LYS A 75 7.52 1.01 -11.92
C LYS A 75 6.24 0.50 -11.27
N MET A 76 5.32 1.41 -10.95
CA MET A 76 4.00 1.04 -10.44
C MET A 76 3.19 0.33 -11.52
N GLU A 77 3.15 0.85 -12.74
CA GLU A 77 2.45 0.23 -13.87
C GLU A 77 2.95 -1.17 -14.17
N GLY A 78 4.27 -1.41 -14.12
CA GLY A 78 4.81 -2.76 -14.29
C GLY A 78 4.31 -3.74 -13.22
N ILE A 79 4.37 -3.35 -11.94
CA ILE A 79 3.90 -4.17 -10.81
C ILE A 79 2.39 -4.42 -10.89
N PHE A 80 1.60 -3.35 -10.97
CA PHE A 80 0.14 -3.44 -10.94
C PHE A 80 -0.41 -4.08 -12.23
N GLY A 81 0.26 -3.88 -13.37
CA GLY A 81 -0.05 -4.55 -14.62
C GLY A 81 0.16 -6.06 -14.54
N GLU A 82 1.27 -6.54 -13.97
CA GLU A 82 1.47 -7.97 -13.70
C GLU A 82 0.43 -8.55 -12.72
N LEU A 83 -0.10 -7.73 -11.82
CA LEU A 83 -1.21 -8.08 -10.93
C LEU A 83 -2.59 -8.02 -11.61
N GLY A 84 -2.67 -7.54 -12.85
CA GLY A 84 -3.90 -7.44 -13.63
C GLY A 84 -4.69 -6.14 -13.45
N TYR A 85 -4.08 -5.10 -12.88
CA TYR A 85 -4.72 -3.81 -12.60
C TYR A 85 -4.20 -2.69 -13.50
N ASP A 86 -5.11 -1.82 -13.93
CA ASP A 86 -4.83 -0.60 -14.67
C ASP A 86 -4.85 0.59 -13.71
N ILE A 87 -3.77 1.36 -13.67
CA ILE A 87 -3.73 2.61 -12.92
C ILE A 87 -4.29 3.72 -13.81
N VAL A 88 -5.50 4.19 -13.50
CA VAL A 88 -6.23 5.12 -14.39
C VAL A 88 -5.98 6.60 -14.04
N LYS A 89 -5.62 6.90 -12.79
CA LYS A 89 -5.23 8.24 -12.35
C LYS A 89 -4.11 8.17 -11.31
N TYR A 90 -3.23 9.16 -11.37
CA TYR A 90 -2.22 9.43 -10.35
C TYR A 90 -2.43 10.80 -9.72
N LYS A 91 -2.11 10.88 -8.43
CA LYS A 91 -1.77 12.14 -7.76
C LYS A 91 -0.36 12.04 -7.20
N HIS A 92 0.58 12.66 -7.90
CA HIS A 92 1.94 12.88 -7.43
C HIS A 92 1.95 14.08 -6.48
N LEU A 93 2.25 13.86 -5.20
CA LEU A 93 2.37 14.96 -4.22
C LEU A 93 3.74 15.64 -4.28
N GLN A 94 4.71 15.04 -5.00
CA GLN A 94 6.01 15.65 -5.34
C GLN A 94 6.74 16.25 -4.13
N GLY A 95 6.72 15.54 -3.00
CA GLY A 95 7.38 16.02 -1.80
C GLY A 95 8.88 16.14 -2.03
N LYS A 96 9.49 17.19 -1.48
CA LYS A 96 10.89 17.57 -1.74
C LYS A 96 11.90 16.58 -1.17
N SER A 97 11.53 15.89 -0.09
CA SER A 97 12.35 14.87 0.56
C SER A 97 11.48 13.88 1.33
N PRO A 98 11.99 12.68 1.67
CA PRO A 98 11.23 11.70 2.44
C PRO A 98 10.60 12.27 3.72
N ASN A 99 11.33 13.11 4.45
CA ASN A 99 10.83 13.74 5.67
C ASN A 99 9.64 14.68 5.41
N THR A 100 9.57 15.34 4.25
CA THR A 100 8.46 16.25 3.96
C THR A 100 7.13 15.53 3.67
N TYR A 101 7.15 14.23 3.40
CA TYR A 101 5.93 13.47 3.08
C TYR A 101 4.96 13.39 4.26
N CYS A 102 5.47 13.40 5.50
CA CYS A 102 4.65 13.34 6.70
C CYS A 102 4.12 14.70 7.18
N HIS A 103 4.53 15.79 6.54
CA HIS A 103 4.09 17.14 6.91
C HIS A 103 2.76 17.55 6.24
N LEU A 104 2.21 16.70 5.37
CA LEU A 104 0.97 16.98 4.68
C LEU A 104 -0.19 17.05 5.67
N THR A 105 -1.08 18.02 5.46
CA THR A 105 -2.27 18.16 6.30
C THR A 105 -3.35 17.15 5.92
N ASP A 106 -4.32 16.95 6.81
CA ASP A 106 -5.44 16.06 6.54
C ASP A 106 -6.22 16.53 5.31
N GLU A 107 -6.40 17.85 5.14
CA GLU A 107 -7.06 18.45 3.98
C GLU A 107 -6.32 18.15 2.68
N GLU A 108 -4.97 18.22 2.67
CA GLU A 108 -4.18 17.93 1.48
C GLU A 108 -4.34 16.46 1.04
N ILE A 109 -4.42 15.53 2.00
CA ILE A 109 -4.65 14.11 1.71
C ILE A 109 -6.10 13.87 1.23
N VAL A 110 -7.09 14.50 1.86
CA VAL A 110 -8.50 14.42 1.42
C VAL A 110 -8.66 14.96 -0.01
N ASP A 111 -8.07 16.11 -0.31
CA ASP A 111 -8.13 16.72 -1.64
C ASP A 111 -7.38 15.88 -2.68
N ALA A 112 -6.29 15.24 -2.28
CA ALA A 112 -5.59 14.29 -3.14
C ALA A 112 -6.47 13.07 -3.49
N PHE A 113 -7.21 12.51 -2.52
CA PHE A 113 -8.17 11.44 -2.79
C PHE A 113 -9.30 11.89 -3.71
N ARG A 114 -9.87 13.07 -3.50
CA ARG A 114 -10.92 13.64 -4.38
C ARG A 114 -10.45 13.82 -5.81
N GLN A 115 -9.20 14.23 -6.02
CA GLN A 115 -8.64 14.46 -7.36
C GLN A 115 -8.48 13.17 -8.19
N ILE A 116 -8.29 12.04 -7.52
CA ILE A 116 -8.08 10.74 -8.19
C ILE A 116 -9.31 9.84 -8.18
N ASP A 117 -10.38 10.25 -7.51
CA ASP A 117 -11.66 9.58 -7.58
C ASP A 117 -12.40 9.91 -8.89
N ASP A 118 -13.11 8.93 -9.39
CA ASP A 118 -13.87 8.97 -10.65
C ASP A 118 -14.86 7.81 -10.69
N PRO A 119 -16.06 7.94 -11.30
CA PRO A 119 -17.00 6.82 -11.44
C PRO A 119 -16.39 5.53 -12.03
N SER A 120 -15.34 5.63 -12.85
CA SER A 120 -14.66 4.47 -13.43
C SER A 120 -13.64 3.77 -12.52
N VAL A 121 -13.26 4.38 -11.39
CA VAL A 121 -12.27 3.85 -10.44
C VAL A 121 -12.97 2.95 -9.42
N GLU A 122 -12.44 1.74 -9.22
CA GLU A 122 -13.00 0.75 -8.28
C GLU A 122 -12.37 0.85 -6.89
N CYS A 123 -11.10 1.28 -6.80
CA CYS A 123 -10.35 1.38 -5.55
C CYS A 123 -9.30 2.49 -5.64
N LEU A 124 -9.09 3.21 -4.53
CA LEU A 124 -7.97 4.13 -4.39
C LEU A 124 -6.86 3.45 -3.56
N VAL A 125 -5.61 3.72 -3.92
CA VAL A 125 -4.43 3.26 -3.18
C VAL A 125 -3.60 4.48 -2.77
N GLN A 126 -3.43 4.68 -1.48
CA GLN A 126 -2.46 5.63 -0.94
C GLN A 126 -1.13 4.90 -0.80
N PHE A 127 -0.20 5.16 -1.73
CA PHE A 127 1.08 4.45 -1.83
C PHE A 127 2.24 5.33 -1.38
N GLY A 128 2.57 5.27 -0.09
CA GLY A 128 3.72 5.98 0.49
C GLY A 128 3.78 5.78 2.00
N ALA A 129 4.80 5.07 2.51
CA ALA A 129 4.86 4.69 3.91
C ALA A 129 4.96 5.89 4.87
N ASN A 130 5.49 7.03 4.39
CA ASN A 130 5.60 8.25 5.18
C ASN A 130 4.44 9.24 4.97
N LEU A 131 3.39 8.88 4.21
CA LEU A 131 2.19 9.71 4.07
C LEU A 131 1.25 9.48 5.27
N PRO A 132 0.70 10.54 5.89
CA PRO A 132 -0.15 10.45 7.07
C PRO A 132 -1.60 10.07 6.74
N GLY A 133 -1.80 9.05 5.90
CA GLY A 133 -3.12 8.73 5.31
C GLY A 133 -3.95 7.67 6.03
N ALA A 134 -3.47 7.06 7.12
CA ALA A 134 -4.08 5.84 7.67
C ALA A 134 -5.52 6.04 8.17
N ARG A 135 -5.76 7.06 9.00
CA ARG A 135 -7.11 7.38 9.50
C ARG A 135 -7.96 8.02 8.41
N ILE A 136 -7.38 8.90 7.60
CA ILE A 136 -8.07 9.57 6.51
C ILE A 136 -8.61 8.56 5.49
N ALA A 137 -7.85 7.50 5.18
CA ALA A 137 -8.30 6.42 4.32
C ALA A 137 -9.54 5.69 4.88
N ASP A 138 -9.61 5.47 6.20
CA ASP A 138 -10.80 4.90 6.84
C ASP A 138 -12.03 5.78 6.67
N GLU A 139 -11.86 7.09 6.82
CA GLU A 139 -12.93 8.06 6.59
C GLU A 139 -13.32 8.13 5.12
N ALA A 140 -12.34 8.07 4.23
CA ALA A 140 -12.49 8.16 2.79
C ALA A 140 -13.41 7.07 2.22
N GLU A 141 -13.35 5.85 2.74
CA GLU A 141 -14.26 4.80 2.29
C GLU A 141 -15.73 5.17 2.43
N ARG A 142 -16.10 5.96 3.46
CA ARG A 142 -17.50 6.32 3.73
C ARG A 142 -18.02 7.37 2.74
N TRP A 143 -17.24 8.40 2.45
CA TRP A 143 -17.68 9.48 1.57
C TRP A 143 -17.37 9.23 0.08
N LEU A 144 -16.43 8.34 -0.25
CA LEU A 144 -16.20 7.85 -1.61
C LEU A 144 -17.16 6.71 -1.98
N GLY A 145 -17.62 5.93 -1.00
CA GLY A 145 -18.37 4.70 -1.25
C GLY A 145 -17.54 3.60 -1.91
N LYS A 146 -16.21 3.66 -1.79
CA LYS A 146 -15.24 2.74 -2.43
C LYS A 146 -14.11 2.39 -1.47
N PRO A 147 -13.46 1.21 -1.61
CA PRO A 147 -12.30 0.88 -0.81
C PRO A 147 -11.14 1.87 -0.99
N VAL A 148 -10.44 2.16 0.10
CA VAL A 148 -9.21 2.97 0.10
C VAL A 148 -8.12 2.19 0.82
N ILE A 149 -7.10 1.79 0.07
CA ILE A 149 -5.97 1.02 0.59
C ILE A 149 -4.87 1.98 1.02
N SER A 150 -4.70 2.20 2.33
CA SER A 150 -3.52 2.89 2.86
C SER A 150 -2.36 1.91 2.98
N ILE A 151 -1.18 2.30 2.48
CA ILE A 151 -0.03 1.39 2.46
C ILE A 151 0.41 0.95 3.84
N ASN A 152 0.34 1.83 4.84
CA ASN A 152 0.70 1.48 6.20
C ASN A 152 -0.30 0.47 6.74
N VAL A 153 -1.60 0.78 6.64
CA VAL A 153 -2.68 -0.09 7.11
C VAL A 153 -2.58 -1.48 6.48
N VAL A 154 -2.48 -1.58 5.16
CA VAL A 154 -2.48 -2.86 4.45
C VAL A 154 -1.22 -3.69 4.72
N THR A 155 -0.07 -3.04 4.90
CA THR A 155 1.19 -3.74 5.20
C THR A 155 1.14 -4.37 6.59
N TYR A 156 0.64 -3.64 7.60
CA TYR A 156 0.45 -4.21 8.93
C TYR A 156 -0.66 -5.27 8.95
N TRP A 157 -1.79 -5.00 8.30
CA TRP A 157 -2.91 -5.95 8.19
C TRP A 157 -2.44 -7.27 7.57
N HIS A 158 -1.72 -7.23 6.45
CA HIS A 158 -1.24 -8.43 5.77
C HIS A 158 -0.25 -9.21 6.64
N ALA A 159 0.68 -8.53 7.32
CA ALA A 159 1.62 -9.18 8.22
C ALA A 159 0.91 -9.90 9.38
N LEU A 160 -0.03 -9.21 10.04
CA LEU A 160 -0.80 -9.78 11.15
C LEU A 160 -1.63 -10.99 10.71
N ARG A 161 -2.34 -10.88 9.58
CA ARG A 161 -3.14 -11.98 9.02
C ARG A 161 -2.28 -13.16 8.59
N SER A 162 -1.12 -12.90 7.98
CA SER A 162 -0.15 -13.92 7.62
C SER A 162 0.42 -14.67 8.83
N PHE A 163 0.52 -13.98 9.98
CA PHE A 163 0.97 -14.57 11.24
C PHE A 163 -0.16 -15.20 12.06
N GLY A 164 -1.40 -15.19 11.56
CA GLY A 164 -2.56 -15.80 12.23
C GLY A 164 -3.25 -14.91 13.25
N ILE A 165 -2.85 -13.64 13.38
CA ILE A 165 -3.53 -12.65 14.23
C ILE A 165 -4.73 -12.09 13.46
N LYS A 166 -5.94 -12.38 13.97
CA LYS A 166 -7.22 -12.11 13.29
C LYS A 166 -8.06 -11.03 13.96
N ASP A 167 -7.51 -10.33 14.95
CA ASP A 167 -8.17 -9.24 15.65
C ASP A 167 -8.72 -8.19 14.67
N GLN A 168 -9.94 -7.74 14.96
CA GLN A 168 -10.66 -6.77 14.15
C GLN A 168 -10.99 -5.52 14.97
N PHE A 169 -10.78 -4.36 14.35
CA PHE A 169 -11.07 -3.06 14.96
C PHE A 169 -11.37 -2.02 13.87
N ARG A 170 -11.97 -0.90 14.29
CA ARG A 170 -12.37 0.20 13.40
C ARG A 170 -11.32 1.30 13.38
N GLY A 171 -11.41 2.20 12.39
CA GLY A 171 -10.55 3.40 12.29
C GLY A 171 -9.30 3.19 11.42
N PHE A 172 -9.16 2.03 10.78
CA PHE A 172 -8.06 1.68 9.90
C PHE A 172 -8.57 0.87 8.70
N THR A 173 -9.50 1.49 7.98
CA THR A 173 -10.18 1.00 6.78
C THR A 173 -11.00 -0.27 7.01
N SER A 174 -11.73 -0.66 5.99
CA SER A 174 -12.47 -1.91 5.98
C SER A 174 -11.58 -3.15 6.07
N LEU A 175 -10.26 -3.03 5.84
CA LEU A 175 -9.29 -4.11 6.00
C LEU A 175 -9.28 -4.67 7.42
N PHE A 176 -9.06 -3.83 8.43
CA PHE A 176 -9.05 -4.29 9.83
C PHE A 176 -10.44 -4.54 10.42
N SER A 177 -11.49 -3.92 9.86
CA SER A 177 -12.83 -4.05 10.44
C SER A 177 -13.67 -5.17 9.82
N LYS A 178 -13.28 -5.73 8.67
CA LYS A 178 -14.04 -6.79 7.97
C LYS A 178 -13.25 -8.05 7.65
N PHE A 179 -11.94 -7.94 7.37
CA PHE A 179 -11.09 -9.05 6.92
C PHE A 179 -10.08 -9.46 7.99
#